data_AF-A0A285UPA1-F1
#
_entry.id   AF-A0A285UPA1-F1
#
_cell.length_a   1.000
_cell.length_b   1.000
_cell.length_c   1.000
_cell.angle_alpha   90.00
_cell.angle_beta   90.00
_cell.angle_gamma   90.00
#
_symmetry.space_group_name_H-M   'P 1'
#
loop_
_entity.id
_entity.type
_entity.pdbx_description
1 polymer ?
#
loop_
_entity_poly.entity_id
_entity_poly.type
_entity_poly.pdbx_seq_one_letter_code
_entity_poly.pdbx_strand_id
1 'polypeptide(L)'
;MDKFTKWFIASFILGSVGLIAVFFVEDIARVTGELNRSILLVSTITIFFLILSSIFSIVKANSNRIQGELVLSALISIIPLSALVINGLIFTIYFVGK
;
A
#
# COMPACT_ATOMS: atom_id res chain seq x y z
N MET A 1 6.34 -3.11 -24.30
CA MET A 1 6.30 -2.49 -22.96
C MET A 1 7.62 -2.81 -22.29
N ASP A 2 8.36 -1.79 -21.86
CA ASP A 2 9.65 -1.98 -21.20
C ASP A 2 9.49 -2.70 -19.85
N LYS A 3 10.59 -3.27 -19.35
CA LYS A 3 10.58 -4.07 -18.13
C LYS A 3 10.15 -3.22 -16.93
N PHE A 4 10.50 -1.94 -16.89
CA PHE A 4 10.11 -1.04 -15.80
C PHE A 4 8.60 -0.82 -15.79
N THR A 5 7.99 -0.44 -16.92
CA THR A 5 6.55 -0.20 -17.06
C THR A 5 5.73 -1.44 -16.68
N LYS A 6 6.19 -2.65 -17.01
CA LYS A 6 5.51 -3.88 -16.59
C LYS A 6 5.49 -4.06 -15.06
N TRP A 7 6.62 -3.84 -14.40
CA TRP A 7 6.70 -3.91 -12.93
C TRP A 7 5.91 -2.79 -12.28
N PHE A 8 5.97 -1.59 -12.84
CA PHE A 8 5.26 -0.41 -12.38
C PHE A 8 3.73 -0.60 -12.39
N ILE A 9 3.17 -1.08 -13.51
CA ILE A 9 1.73 -1.36 -13.63
C ILE A 9 1.32 -2.44 -12.65
N ALA A 10 2.11 -3.51 -12.49
CA ALA A 10 1.82 -4.58 -11.54
C ALA A 10 1.79 -4.04 -10.10
N SER A 11 2.77 -3.25 -9.69
CA SER A 11 2.82 -2.62 -8.37
C SER A 11 1.68 -1.63 -8.14
N PHE A 12 1.27 -0.87 -9.17
CA PHE A 12 0.13 0.04 -9.08
C PHE A 12 -1.21 -0.69 -8.91
N ILE A 13 -1.44 -1.77 -9.67
CA ILE A 13 -2.66 -2.59 -9.55
C ILE A 13 -2.71 -3.26 -8.17
N LEU A 14 -1.61 -3.91 -7.75
CA LEU A 14 -1.53 -4.50 -6.41
C LEU A 14 -1.73 -3.43 -5.32
N GLY A 15 -1.19 -2.22 -5.52
CA GLY A 15 -1.34 -1.08 -4.62
C GLY A 15 -2.80 -0.68 -4.43
N SER A 16 -3.51 -0.55 -5.54
CA SER A 16 -4.92 -0.19 -5.58
C SER A 16 -5.80 -1.27 -4.92
N VAL A 17 -5.51 -2.56 -5.19
CA VAL A 17 -6.20 -3.68 -4.54
C VAL A 17 -5.98 -3.66 -3.02
N GLY A 18 -4.75 -3.38 -2.58
CA GLY A 18 -4.43 -3.22 -1.16
C GLY A 18 -5.24 -2.09 -0.49
N LEU A 19 -5.35 -0.93 -1.15
CA LEU A 19 -6.17 0.19 -0.65
C LEU A 19 -7.66 -0.17 -0.55
N ILE A 20 -8.21 -0.81 -1.59
CA ILE A 20 -9.61 -1.25 -1.60
C ILE A 20 -9.85 -2.21 -0.43
N ALA A 21 -8.92 -3.15 -0.17
CA ALA A 21 -9.03 -4.07 0.95
C ALA A 21 -9.03 -3.34 2.31
N VAL A 22 -8.23 -2.28 2.49
CA VAL A 22 -8.25 -1.46 3.72
C VAL A 22 -9.60 -0.78 3.91
N PHE A 23 -10.10 -0.09 2.88
CA PHE A 23 -11.40 0.59 2.98
C PHE A 23 -12.54 -0.40 3.22
N PHE A 24 -12.46 -1.60 2.65
CA PHE A 24 -13.44 -2.65 2.88
C PHE A 24 -13.41 -3.16 4.33
N VAL A 25 -12.23 -3.28 4.94
CA VAL A 25 -12.10 -3.63 6.37
C VAL A 25 -12.71 -2.55 7.25
N GLU A 26 -12.40 -1.29 6.96
CA GLU A 26 -12.91 -0.14 7.70
C GLU A 26 -14.44 -0.07 7.63
N ASP A 27 -15.01 -0.23 6.44
CA ASP A 27 -16.45 -0.18 6.22
C ASP A 27 -17.18 -1.32 6.96
N ILE A 28 -16.64 -2.54 6.90
CA ILE A 28 -17.18 -3.67 7.69
C ILE A 28 -17.10 -3.35 9.19
N ALA A 29 -15.95 -2.90 9.68
CA ALA A 29 -15.77 -2.59 11.11
C ALA A 29 -16.71 -1.47 11.58
N ARG A 30 -17.04 -0.52 10.70
CA ARG A 30 -17.99 0.56 10.98
C ARG A 30 -19.45 0.07 10.98
N VAL A 31 -19.80 -0.84 10.07
CA VAL A 31 -21.18 -1.35 9.91
C VAL A 31 -21.53 -2.39 10.97
N THR A 32 -20.63 -3.32 11.27
CA THR A 32 -20.91 -4.44 12.20
C THR A 32 -20.43 -4.16 13.62
N GLY A 33 -19.54 -3.17 13.82
CA GLY A 33 -18.84 -2.96 15.08
C GLY A 33 -17.82 -4.06 15.42
N GLU A 34 -17.70 -5.09 14.58
CA GLU A 34 -16.77 -6.21 14.73
C GLU A 34 -15.62 -6.07 13.73
N LEU A 35 -14.42 -5.81 14.25
CA LEU A 35 -13.23 -5.71 13.42
C LEU A 35 -12.63 -7.10 13.17
N ASN A 36 -12.66 -7.54 11.91
CA ASN A 36 -12.05 -8.80 11.50
C ASN A 36 -10.52 -8.68 11.48
N ARG A 37 -9.88 -9.07 12.58
CA ARG A 37 -8.43 -9.00 12.80
C ARG A 37 -7.62 -9.66 11.68
N SER A 38 -8.12 -10.76 11.12
CA SER A 38 -7.45 -11.48 10.03
C SER A 38 -7.36 -10.62 8.77
N ILE A 39 -8.42 -9.88 8.43
CA ILE A 39 -8.43 -9.03 7.24
C ILE A 39 -7.52 -7.81 7.46
N LEU A 40 -7.52 -7.22 8.65
CA LEU A 40 -6.61 -6.12 8.99
C LEU A 40 -5.13 -6.55 8.87
N LEU A 41 -4.81 -7.75 9.36
CA LEU A 41 -3.46 -8.30 9.31
C LEU A 41 -3.02 -8.60 7.87
N VAL A 42 -3.90 -9.22 7.06
CA VAL A 42 -3.66 -9.46 5.63
C VAL A 42 -3.43 -8.14 4.90
N SER A 43 -4.29 -7.14 5.09
CA SER A 43 -4.14 -5.81 4.48
C SER A 43 -2.83 -5.14 4.88
N THR A 44 -2.42 -5.24 6.14
CA THR A 44 -1.14 -4.69 6.64
C THR A 44 0.06 -5.35 5.96
N ILE A 45 0.05 -6.69 5.85
CA ILE A 45 1.11 -7.46 5.17
C ILE A 45 1.15 -7.08 3.67
N THR A 46 0.00 -6.97 3.01
CA THR A 46 -0.07 -6.57 1.60
C THR A 46 0.55 -5.18 1.38
N ILE A 47 0.21 -4.20 2.23
CA ILE A 47 0.80 -2.86 2.17
C ILE A 47 2.30 -2.88 2.41
N PHE A 48 2.78 -3.69 3.35
CA PHE A 48 4.20 -3.84 3.61
C PHE A 48 4.96 -4.31 2.35
N PHE A 49 4.45 -5.32 1.65
CA PHE A 49 5.03 -5.77 0.38
C PHE A 49 4.98 -4.70 -0.71
N LEU A 50 3.92 -3.90 -0.75
CA LEU A 50 3.79 -2.79 -1.70
C LEU A 50 4.82 -1.68 -1.45
N ILE A 51 5.06 -1.34 -0.19
CA ILE A 51 6.10 -0.38 0.19
C ILE A 51 7.47 -0.92 -0.21
N LEU A 52 7.78 -2.18 0.09
CA LEU A 52 9.03 -2.81 -0.33
C LEU A 52 9.20 -2.79 -1.86
N SER A 53 8.14 -3.09 -2.62
CA SER A 53 8.16 -3.04 -4.08
C SER A 53 8.37 -1.63 -4.62
N SER A 54 7.78 -0.62 -3.97
CA SER A 54 7.95 0.79 -4.32
C SER A 54 9.38 1.27 -4.06
N ILE A 55 9.95 0.95 -2.88
CA ILE A 55 11.34 1.25 -2.54
C ILE A 55 12.29 0.59 -3.55
N PHE A 56 12.06 -0.68 -3.89
CA PHE A 56 12.87 -1.39 -4.89
C PHE A 56 12.83 -0.70 -6.26
N SER A 57 11.64 -0.24 -6.69
CA SER A 57 11.48 0.49 -7.95
C SER A 57 12.24 1.83 -7.93
N ILE A 58 12.19 2.58 -6.82
CA ILE A 58 12.93 3.83 -6.65
C ILE A 58 14.45 3.59 -6.70
N VAL A 59 14.95 2.60 -5.97
CA VAL A 59 16.38 2.24 -5.95
C VAL A 59 16.86 1.86 -7.35
N LYS A 60 16.05 1.08 -8.09
CA LYS A 60 16.37 0.67 -9.45
C LYS A 60 16.34 1.84 -10.44
N ALA A 61 15.33 2.72 -10.36
CA ALA A 61 15.25 3.92 -11.18
C ALA A 61 16.43 4.87 -10.92
N ASN A 62 16.85 4.99 -9.65
CA ASN A 62 18.04 5.77 -9.28
C ASN A 62 19.34 5.16 -9.83
N SER A 63 19.48 3.82 -9.79
CA SER A 63 20.63 3.13 -10.39
C SER A 63 20.73 3.35 -11.90
N ASN A 64 19.59 3.45 -12.60
CA ASN A 64 19.55 3.71 -14.04
C ASN A 64 19.66 5.21 -14.39
N ARG A 65 19.67 6.11 -13.40
CA ARG A 65 19.68 7.59 -13.55
C ARG A 65 18.55 8.14 -14.44
N ILE A 66 17.42 7.45 -14.53
CA ILE A 66 16.28 7.88 -15.35
C ILE A 66 15.36 8.74 -14.48
N GLN A 67 15.50 10.07 -14.58
CA GLN A 67 14.75 11.03 -13.74
C GLN A 67 13.23 10.84 -13.83
N GLY A 68 12.68 10.53 -15.01
CA GLY A 68 11.24 10.32 -15.20
C GLY A 68 10.69 9.12 -14.43
N GLU A 69 11.41 7.99 -14.45
CA GLU A 69 11.03 6.77 -13.71
C GLU A 69 11.10 6.99 -12.19
N LEU A 70 12.03 7.83 -11.74
CA LEU A 70 12.24 8.18 -10.35
C LEU A 70 11.08 9.03 -9.80
N VAL A 71 10.65 10.04 -10.56
CA VAL A 71 9.51 10.89 -10.20
C VAL A 71 8.20 10.08 -10.18
N LEU A 72 7.97 9.24 -11.19
CA LEU A 72 6.79 8.37 -11.24
C LEU A 72 6.75 7.36 -10.08
N SER A 73 7.89 6.73 -9.79
CA SER A 73 7.98 5.78 -8.67
C SER A 73 7.75 6.44 -7.31
N ALA A 74 8.28 7.66 -7.12
CA ALA A 74 8.05 8.45 -5.92
C ALA A 74 6.58 8.85 -5.75
N LEU A 75 5.92 9.31 -6.81
CA LEU A 75 4.49 9.66 -6.76
C LEU A 75 3.62 8.45 -6.41
N ILE A 76 3.89 7.28 -7.01
CA ILE A 76 3.12 6.06 -6.72
C ILE A 76 3.40 5.54 -5.31
N SER A 77 4.59 5.76 -4.75
CA SER A 77 4.91 5.36 -3.37
C SER A 77 3.99 5.98 -2.33
N ILE A 78 3.38 7.12 -2.63
CA ILE A 78 2.41 7.82 -1.75
C ILE A 78 1.19 6.94 -1.47
N ILE A 79 0.77 6.13 -2.44
CA ILE A 79 -0.42 5.27 -2.36
C ILE A 79 -0.27 4.23 -1.23
N PRO A 80 0.72 3.32 -1.25
CA PRO A 80 0.90 2.37 -0.16
C PRO A 80 1.33 3.04 1.16
N LEU A 81 2.02 4.18 1.12
CA LEU A 81 2.30 4.98 2.32
C LEU A 81 1.02 5.47 3.00
N SER A 82 0.09 6.02 2.23
CA SER A 82 -1.20 6.49 2.75
C SER A 82 -2.02 5.32 3.31
N ALA A 83 -2.03 4.17 2.63
CA ALA A 83 -2.66 2.96 3.09
C ALA A 83 -2.09 2.49 4.44
N LEU A 84 -0.77 2.57 4.63
CA LEU A 84 -0.10 2.22 5.88
C LEU A 84 -0.56 3.12 7.04
N VAL A 85 -0.62 4.44 6.81
CA VAL A 85 -1.07 5.40 7.82
C VAL A 85 -2.51 5.11 8.24
N ILE A 86 -3.41 4.90 7.27
CA ILE A 86 -4.82 4.59 7.54
C ILE A 86 -4.94 3.28 8.32
N ASN A 87 -4.24 2.22 7.92
CA ASN A 87 -4.24 0.94 8.64
C ASN A 87 -3.70 1.09 10.07
N GLY A 88 -2.65 1.89 10.26
CA GLY A 88 -2.09 2.18 11.58
C GLY A 88 -3.06 2.94 12.48
N LEU A 89 -3.82 3.89 11.93
CA LEU A 89 -4.87 4.60 12.66
C LEU A 89 -6.00 3.66 13.07
N ILE A 90 -6.49 2.80 12.14
CA ILE A 90 -7.51 1.79 12.45
C ILE A 90 -7.02 0.86 13.54
N PHE A 91 -5.77 0.38 13.45
CA PHE A 91 -5.17 -0.46 14.49
C PHE A 91 -5.15 0.25 15.85
N THR A 92 -4.72 1.51 15.89
CA THR A 92 -4.62 2.28 17.14
C THR A 92 -5.99 2.52 17.78
N ILE A 93 -6.97 2.94 16.98
CA ILE A 93 -8.33 3.23 17.46
C ILE A 93 -9.01 1.97 18.02
N TYR A 94 -8.88 0.84 17.31
CA TYR A 94 -9.62 -0.38 17.67
C TYR A 94 -8.88 -1.33 18.63
N PHE A 95 -7.55 -1.22 18.78
CA PHE A 95 -6.76 -2.10 19.67
C PHE A 95 -6.09 -1.39 20.84
N VAL A 96 -5.70 -0.13 20.72
CA VAL A 96 -4.97 0.60 21.79
C VAL A 96 -5.90 1.54 22.56
N GLY A 97 -6.89 2.13 21.88
CA GLY A 97 -7.85 3.05 22.49
C GLY A 97 -8.95 2.40 23.34
N LYS A 98 -8.85 1.10 23.66
CA LYS A 98 -9.83 0.35 24.45
C LYS A 98 -9.27 -0.03 25.81
#